data_AF-A0A6G1IGX4-F1
#
_entry.id   AF-A0A6G1IGX4-F1
#
_cell.length_a   1.000
_cell.length_b   1.000
_cell.length_c   1.000
_cell.angle_alpha   90.00
_cell.angle_beta   90.00
_cell.angle_gamma   90.00
#
_symmetry.space_group_name_H-M   'P 1'
#
loop_
_entity.id
_entity.type
_entity.pdbx_description
1 polymer ?
#
loop_
_entity_poly.entity_id
_entity_poly.type
_entity_poly.pdbx_seq_one_letter_code
_entity_poly.pdbx_strand_id
1 'polypeptide(L)'
;VPSGFLSLTFSHQIDENLPVCPTETDGNSCTTPGCPHQHFEGMKITGDKLLVQLGTANPGKTPDERQRWNDGLRGVLKDLRRKNTKDPTGIALEIAKYRRQFLNDDSRVINL
;
A
#
# COMPACT_ATOMS: atom_id res chain seq x y z
N VAL A 1 6.12 -15.05 5.64
CA VAL A 1 6.22 -13.80 4.86
C VAL A 1 4.85 -13.13 4.88
N PRO A 2 4.71 -11.85 5.27
CA PRO A 2 3.44 -11.15 5.18
C PRO A 2 3.00 -11.14 3.71
N SER A 3 1.92 -11.86 3.40
CA SER A 3 1.32 -11.88 2.08
C SER A 3 0.45 -10.64 1.91
N GLY A 4 0.75 -9.79 0.92
CA GLY A 4 0.00 -8.57 0.64
C GLY A 4 0.87 -7.42 0.11
N PHE A 5 0.25 -6.28 -0.21
CA PHE A 5 0.90 -5.04 -0.67
C PHE A 5 1.80 -4.37 0.39
N LEU A 6 1.84 -4.91 1.61
CA LEU A 6 2.77 -4.55 2.67
C LEU A 6 4.04 -5.43 2.67
N SER A 7 4.12 -6.38 1.73
CA SER A 7 5.29 -7.22 1.56
C SER A 7 6.45 -6.38 1.04
N LEU A 8 7.60 -6.42 1.73
CA LEU A 8 8.83 -5.76 1.27
C LEU A 8 9.27 -6.26 -0.10
N THR A 9 8.92 -7.50 -0.46
CA THR A 9 9.18 -8.11 -1.77
C THR A 9 8.49 -7.42 -2.95
N PHE A 10 7.50 -6.56 -2.70
CA PHE A 10 6.76 -5.82 -3.74
C PHE A 10 6.79 -4.30 -3.51
N SER A 11 7.68 -3.81 -2.64
CA SER A 11 7.82 -2.36 -2.49
C SER A 11 8.65 -1.78 -3.62
N HIS A 12 8.08 -0.82 -4.34
CA HIS A 12 8.77 -0.06 -5.40
C HIS A 12 9.69 1.05 -4.87
N GLN A 13 9.97 1.09 -3.56
CA GLN A 13 10.84 2.11 -2.94
C GLN A 13 12.28 1.63 -2.71
N ILE A 14 12.64 0.48 -3.29
CA ILE A 14 14.01 -0.03 -3.25
C ILE A 14 14.81 0.71 -4.31
N ASP A 15 15.93 1.32 -3.91
CA ASP A 15 16.91 1.84 -4.86
C ASP A 15 17.86 0.70 -5.26
N GLU A 16 17.83 0.32 -6.53
CA GLU A 16 18.68 -0.74 -7.07
C GLU A 16 20.18 -0.41 -6.99
N ASN A 17 20.53 0.87 -6.96
CA ASN A 17 21.93 1.34 -6.96
C ASN A 17 22.48 1.51 -5.55
N LEU A 18 21.64 1.44 -4.51
CA LEU A 18 22.04 1.67 -3.14
C LEU A 18 22.03 0.35 -2.35
N PRO A 19 23.12 -0.09 -1.71
CA PRO A 19 23.09 -1.29 -0.89
C PRO A 19 22.29 -1.09 0.40
N VAL A 20 21.69 -2.17 0.90
CA VAL A 20 20.99 -2.20 2.19
C VAL A 20 21.98 -2.02 3.35
N CYS A 21 21.53 -1.37 4.41
CA CYS A 21 22.32 -1.16 5.62
C CYS A 21 22.81 -2.51 6.20
N PRO A 22 24.13 -2.74 6.31
CA PRO A 22 24.67 -4.00 6.83
C PRO A 22 24.18 -4.33 8.23
N THR A 23 24.06 -3.30 9.08
CA THR A 23 23.56 -3.44 10.45
C THR A 23 22.13 -3.96 10.49
N GLU A 24 21.28 -3.50 9.57
CA GLU A 24 19.90 -3.99 9.46
C GLU A 24 19.82 -5.39 8.85
N THR A 25 20.72 -5.72 7.91
CA THR A 25 20.81 -7.10 7.40
C THR A 25 21.26 -8.10 8.46
N ASP A 26 22.04 -7.65 9.44
CA ASP A 26 22.40 -8.43 10.63
C ASP A 26 21.27 -8.51 11.67
N GLY A 27 20.13 -7.88 11.41
CA GLY A 27 18.95 -7.87 12.28
C GLY A 27 18.95 -6.78 13.36
N ASN A 28 19.92 -5.87 13.34
CA ASN A 28 20.03 -4.77 14.31
C ASN A 28 19.45 -3.47 13.75
N SER A 29 18.84 -2.64 14.60
CA SER A 29 18.38 -1.31 14.16
C SER A 29 19.57 -0.38 13.96
N CYS A 30 19.65 0.29 12.81
CA CYS A 30 20.69 1.26 12.57
C CYS A 30 20.45 2.53 13.40
N THR A 31 21.45 2.95 14.18
CA THR A 31 21.44 4.18 14.99
C THR A 31 22.39 5.26 14.45
N THR A 32 23.07 5.00 13.33
CA THR A 32 24.01 5.93 12.73
C THR A 32 23.28 7.11 12.09
N PRO A 33 23.45 8.34 12.59
CA PRO A 33 22.85 9.51 11.95
C PRO A 33 23.45 9.73 10.56
N GLY A 34 22.59 9.81 9.54
CA GLY A 34 23.03 10.02 8.15
C GLY A 34 23.66 8.79 7.49
N CYS A 35 23.22 7.58 7.85
CA CYS A 35 23.68 6.36 7.21
C CYS A 35 23.53 6.46 5.67
N PRO A 36 24.58 6.15 4.89
CA PRO A 36 24.55 6.26 3.42
C PRO A 36 23.84 5.08 2.74
N HIS A 37 23.34 4.11 3.49
CA HIS A 37 22.72 2.90 2.98
C HIS A 37 21.19 3.02 3.00
N GLN A 38 20.50 2.22 2.18
CA GLN A 38 19.04 2.13 2.28
C GLN A 38 18.61 1.28 3.48
N HIS A 39 17.50 1.67 4.11
CA HIS A 39 16.95 1.04 5.31
C HIS A 39 15.62 0.35 5.03
N PHE A 40 15.35 -0.77 5.68
CA PHE A 40 14.10 -1.53 5.47
C PHE A 40 12.84 -0.72 5.81
N GLU A 41 12.89 0.16 6.83
CA GLU A 41 11.77 1.07 7.11
C GLU A 41 11.53 2.07 5.97
N GLY A 42 12.60 2.60 5.38
CA GLY A 42 12.54 3.51 4.23
C GLY A 42 12.07 2.81 2.95
N MET A 43 12.32 1.50 2.83
CA MET A 43 11.82 0.68 1.74
C MET A 43 10.33 0.38 1.85
N LYS A 44 9.64 0.64 2.96
CA LYS A 44 8.20 0.31 3.05
C LYS A 44 7.36 1.31 2.25
N ILE A 45 6.29 0.83 1.62
CA ILE A 45 5.25 1.70 1.09
C ILE A 45 4.54 2.39 2.26
N THR A 46 4.62 3.72 2.30
CA THR A 46 3.86 4.56 3.25
C THR A 46 2.38 4.56 2.90
N GLY A 47 1.50 4.62 3.90
CA GLY A 47 0.05 4.66 3.71
C GLY A 47 -0.42 5.71 2.70
N ASP A 48 0.16 6.92 2.70
CA ASP A 48 -0.22 7.98 1.76
C ASP A 48 0.06 7.64 0.29
N LYS A 49 1.24 7.07 -0.01
CA LYS A 49 1.58 6.58 -1.36
C LYS A 49 0.67 5.44 -1.78
N LEU A 50 0.32 4.55 -0.84
CA LEU A 50 -0.63 3.47 -1.09
C LEU A 50 -2.03 3.99 -1.40
N LEU A 51 -2.49 5.04 -0.71
CA LEU A 51 -3.77 5.70 -0.98
C LEU A 51 -3.83 6.30 -2.38
N VAL A 52 -2.77 6.99 -2.81
CA VAL A 52 -2.68 7.54 -4.17
C VAL A 52 -2.81 6.41 -5.19
N GLN A 53 -2.00 5.35 -5.04
CA GLN A 53 -2.01 4.21 -5.94
C GLN A 53 -3.37 3.48 -6.01
N LEU A 54 -4.01 3.27 -4.85
CA LEU A 54 -5.33 2.66 -4.76
C LEU A 54 -6.43 3.53 -5.35
N GLY A 55 -6.32 4.85 -5.19
CA GLY A 55 -7.28 5.83 -5.69
C GLY A 55 -7.21 6.07 -7.20
N THR A 56 -6.02 5.98 -7.80
CA THR A 56 -5.83 6.26 -9.24
C THR A 56 -6.20 5.09 -10.16
N ALA A 57 -6.20 3.85 -9.66
CA ALA A 57 -6.43 2.68 -10.50
C ALA A 57 -7.89 2.18 -10.41
N ASN A 58 -8.84 2.79 -11.13
CA ASN A 58 -10.20 2.24 -11.23
C ASN A 58 -10.16 0.88 -11.96
N PRO A 59 -10.55 -0.24 -11.32
CA PRO A 59 -10.46 -1.57 -11.91
C PRO A 59 -11.57 -1.90 -12.92
N GLY A 60 -12.59 -1.04 -13.07
CA GLY A 60 -13.74 -1.27 -13.94
C GLY A 60 -13.38 -1.23 -15.43
N LYS A 61 -13.78 -2.28 -16.16
CA LYS A 61 -13.54 -2.40 -17.61
C LYS A 61 -14.62 -1.71 -18.43
N THR A 62 -15.86 -1.71 -17.94
CA THR A 62 -16.99 -1.01 -18.56
C THR A 62 -17.33 0.31 -17.85
N PRO A 63 -18.04 1.25 -18.50
CA PRO A 63 -18.53 2.46 -17.83
C PRO A 63 -19.35 2.17 -16.57
N ASP A 64 -20.22 1.16 -16.64
CA ASP A 64 -21.07 0.76 -15.50
C ASP A 64 -20.25 0.16 -14.35
N GLU A 65 -19.21 -0.62 -14.65
CA GLU A 65 -18.28 -1.11 -13.62
C GLU A 65 -17.48 0.03 -12.99
N ARG A 66 -17.00 0.98 -13.79
CA ARG A 66 -16.27 2.15 -13.27
C ARG A 66 -17.16 2.99 -12.36
N GLN A 67 -18.43 3.15 -12.70
CA GLN A 67 -19.39 3.86 -11.87
C GLN A 67 -19.67 3.12 -10.56
N ARG A 68 -19.94 1.80 -10.62
CA ARG A 68 -20.12 0.95 -9.44
C ARG A 68 -18.91 0.99 -8.50
N TRP A 69 -17.70 0.99 -9.06
CA TRP A 69 -16.47 1.17 -8.30
C TRP A 69 -16.44 2.51 -7.56
N ASN A 70 -16.69 3.60 -8.28
CA ASN A 70 -16.66 4.95 -7.70
C ASN A 70 -17.71 5.11 -6.58
N ASP A 71 -18.91 4.56 -6.78
CA ASP A 71 -20.00 4.64 -5.80
C ASP A 71 -19.70 3.82 -4.54
N GLY A 72 -19.17 2.60 -4.68
CA GLY A 72 -18.76 1.82 -3.51
C GLY A 72 -17.53 2.39 -2.81
N LEU A 73 -16.56 2.96 -3.54
CA LEU A 73 -15.41 3.65 -2.94
C LEU A 73 -15.86 4.85 -2.08
N ARG A 74 -16.84 5.64 -2.55
CA ARG A 74 -17.46 6.70 -1.75
C ARG A 74 -18.11 6.15 -0.48
N GLY A 75 -18.75 4.98 -0.56
CA GLY A 75 -19.30 4.27 0.60
C GLY A 75 -18.22 3.93 1.64
N VAL A 76 -17.13 3.32 1.21
CA VAL A 76 -15.99 2.96 2.08
C VAL A 76 -15.40 4.20 2.76
N LEU A 77 -15.16 5.27 2.01
CA LEU A 77 -14.64 6.53 2.57
C LEU A 77 -15.61 7.15 3.59
N LYS A 78 -16.92 7.08 3.35
CA LYS A 78 -17.94 7.56 4.30
C LYS A 78 -17.91 6.76 5.60
N ASP A 79 -17.75 5.44 5.52
CA ASP A 79 -17.68 4.58 6.69
C ASP A 79 -16.38 4.77 7.49
N LEU A 80 -15.25 4.94 6.80
CA LEU A 80 -13.98 5.33 7.43
C LEU A 80 -14.11 6.66 8.18
N ARG A 81 -14.80 7.64 7.57
CA ARG A 81 -15.06 8.94 8.20
C ARG A 81 -15.96 8.81 9.44
N ARG A 82 -16.98 7.95 9.40
CA ARG A 82 -17.83 7.63 10.56
C ARG A 82 -17.06 6.94 11.69
N LYS A 83 -16.13 6.06 11.36
CA LYS A 83 -15.24 5.37 12.32
C LYS A 83 -14.12 6.27 12.86
N ASN A 84 -14.03 7.52 12.39
CA ASN A 84 -12.98 8.47 12.72
C ASN A 84 -11.56 7.90 12.48
N THR A 85 -11.41 7.07 11.44
CA THR A 85 -10.12 6.50 11.06
C THR A 85 -9.28 7.60 10.41
N LYS A 86 -8.19 7.98 11.07
CA LYS A 86 -7.25 9.01 10.59
C LYS A 86 -5.90 8.44 10.14
N ASP A 87 -5.62 7.18 10.49
CA ASP A 87 -4.39 6.51 10.13
C ASP A 87 -4.39 6.17 8.63
N PRO A 88 -3.44 6.72 7.83
CA PRO A 88 -3.38 6.49 6.39
C PRO A 88 -3.24 5.01 6.02
N THR A 89 -2.53 4.22 6.84
CA THR A 89 -2.34 2.79 6.61
C THR A 89 -3.66 2.02 6.76
N GLY A 90 -4.44 2.34 7.80
CA GLY A 90 -5.77 1.78 8.03
C GLY A 90 -6.77 2.15 6.93
N ILE A 91 -6.74 3.40 6.45
CA ILE A 91 -7.56 3.83 5.30
C ILE A 91 -7.18 3.02 4.06
N ALA A 92 -5.88 2.88 3.77
CA ALA A 92 -5.40 2.14 2.61
C ALA A 92 -5.75 0.65 2.67
N LEU A 93 -5.70 0.05 3.86
CA LEU A 93 -6.09 -1.35 4.08
C LEU A 93 -7.57 -1.59 3.72
N GLU A 94 -8.47 -0.71 4.16
CA GLU A 94 -9.90 -0.84 3.88
C GLU A 94 -10.23 -0.61 2.40
N ILE A 95 -9.55 0.34 1.73
CA ILE A 95 -9.71 0.54 0.28
C ILE A 95 -9.20 -0.68 -0.49
N ALA A 96 -8.05 -1.25 -0.11
CA ALA A 96 -7.52 -2.44 -0.75
C ALA A 96 -8.41 -3.67 -0.55
N LYS A 97 -9.03 -3.80 0.63
CA LYS A 97 -10.04 -4.84 0.91
C LYS A 97 -11.25 -4.70 0.00
N TYR A 98 -11.78 -3.48 -0.14
CA TYR A 98 -12.88 -3.20 -1.07
C TYR A 98 -12.50 -3.52 -2.52
N ARG A 99 -11.27 -3.21 -2.94
CA ARG A 99 -10.75 -3.56 -4.27
C ARG A 99 -10.83 -5.05 -4.57
N ARG A 100 -10.38 -5.91 -3.64
CA ARG A 100 -10.44 -7.37 -3.80
C ARG A 100 -11.87 -7.88 -3.91
N GLN A 101 -12.75 -7.39 -3.04
CA GLN A 101 -14.17 -7.72 -3.05
C GLN A 101 -14.84 -7.33 -4.38
N PHE A 102 -14.56 -6.12 -4.88
CA PHE A 102 -15.10 -5.65 -6.15
C PHE A 102 -14.64 -6.49 -7.34
N LEU A 103 -13.36 -6.90 -7.35
CA LEU A 103 -12.79 -7.74 -8.40
C LEU A 103 -13.16 -9.23 -8.27
N ASN A 104 -13.78 -9.62 -7.15
CA ASN A 104 -14.05 -11.00 -6.76
C ASN A 104 -12.80 -11.91 -6.90
N ASP A 105 -11.64 -11.35 -6.59
CA ASP A 105 -10.33 -11.98 -6.77
C ASP A 105 -9.46 -11.66 -5.56
N ASP A 106 -9.37 -12.61 -4.64
CA ASP A 106 -8.56 -12.49 -3.42
C ASP A 106 -7.05 -12.62 -3.68
N SER A 107 -6.66 -13.05 -4.88
CA SER A 107 -5.26 -13.33 -5.25
C SER A 107 -4.57 -12.18 -5.98
N ARG A 108 -5.33 -11.21 -6.52
CA ARG A 108 -4.74 -10.06 -7.23
C ARG A 108 -4.01 -9.14 -6.27
N VAL A 109 -2.70 -9.38 -6.18
CA VAL A 109 -1.71 -8.37 -5.84
C VAL A 109 -1.95 -7.19 -6.78
N ILE A 110 -1.92 -5.97 -6.24
CA ILE A 110 -2.04 -4.76 -7.05
C ILE A 110 -0.82 -4.77 -7.97
N ASN A 111 -0.99 -5.14 -9.25
CA ASN A 111 0.02 -4.89 -10.25
C ASN A 111 0.03 -3.37 -10.44
N LEU A 112 1.11 -2.76 -9.96
CA LEU A 112 1.46 -1.36 -10.17
C LEU A 112 2.28 -1.23 -11.45
#